data_AF-A0A258JMM2-F1
#
_entry.id   AF-A0A258JMM2-F1
#
_cell.length_a   1.000
_cell.length_b   1.000
_cell.length_c   1.000
_cell.angle_alpha   90.00
_cell.angle_beta   90.00
_cell.angle_gamma   90.00
#
_symmetry.space_group_name_H-M   'P 1'
#
loop_
_entity.id
_entity.type
_entity.pdbx_description
1 polymer ?
#
loop_
_entity_poly.entity_id
_entity_poly.type
_entity_poly.pdbx_seq_one_letter_code
_entity_poly.pdbx_strand_id
1 'polypeptide(L)'
;MCGHRVALKYEICFPNGCFASMDVNAEFVTKLKKSQTITIQALQMGGRTLNFQLPAKDFAKAYDGPASDPNVVAAERQKLAEELQKLAQKKLEERGGQPGQAAPAAAPAAPAGK
;
A
#
# COMPACT_ATOMS: atom_id res chain seq x y z
N MET A 1 8.62 16.36 25.03
CA MET A 1 7.77 15.48 24.20
C MET A 1 8.54 15.06 22.94
N CYS A 2 9.53 14.16 23.03
CA CYS A 2 10.33 13.77 21.87
C CYS A 2 9.67 12.54 21.20
N GLY A 3 8.82 12.79 20.20
CA GLY A 3 8.27 11.72 19.37
C GLY A 3 9.38 11.08 18.54
N HIS A 4 9.49 9.75 18.58
CA HIS A 4 10.41 8.99 17.73
C HIS A 4 10.03 9.20 16.26
N ARG A 5 10.62 10.22 15.62
CA ARG A 5 10.52 10.43 14.17
C ARG A 5 11.65 9.65 13.50
N VAL A 6 11.28 8.73 12.63
CA VAL A 6 12.23 8.05 11.74
C VAL A 6 12.14 8.73 10.38
N ALA A 7 13.27 9.24 9.89
CA ALA A 7 13.36 9.84 8.57
C ALA A 7 13.69 8.76 7.54
N LEU A 8 12.85 8.66 6.51
CA LEU A 8 12.99 7.72 5.40
C LEU A 8 13.47 8.45 4.14
N LYS A 9 14.25 7.76 3.31
CA LYS A 9 14.58 8.21 1.96
C LYS A 9 13.66 7.50 0.97
N TYR A 10 13.18 8.24 -0.03
CA TYR A 10 12.48 7.63 -1.16
C TYR A 10 13.46 6.82 -2.01
N GLU A 11 13.10 5.59 -2.32
CA GLU A 11 13.85 4.71 -3.22
C GLU A 11 13.44 4.93 -4.68
N ILE A 12 12.14 5.05 -4.92
CA ILE A 12 11.57 5.26 -6.25
C ILE A 12 10.27 6.06 -6.15
N CYS A 13 10.02 6.91 -7.14
CA CYS A 13 8.79 7.68 -7.28
C CYS A 13 8.18 7.46 -8.67
N PHE A 14 6.87 7.21 -8.70
CA PHE A 14 6.02 7.16 -9.87
C PHE A 14 5.03 8.33 -9.84
N PRO A 15 4.35 8.66 -10.96
CA PRO A 15 3.33 9.72 -10.96
C PRO A 15 2.22 9.54 -9.92
N ASN A 16 1.95 8.31 -9.48
CA ASN A 16 0.93 7.98 -8.48
C ASN A 16 1.46 7.86 -7.03
N GLY A 17 2.77 7.95 -6.79
CA GLY A 17 3.31 7.88 -5.43
C GLY A 17 4.78 7.51 -5.36
N CYS A 18 5.34 7.61 -4.15
CA CYS A 18 6.73 7.25 -3.86
C CYS A 18 6.80 6.08 -2.88
N PHE A 19 7.80 5.24 -3.04
CA PHE A 19 8.12 4.13 -2.15
C PHE A 19 9.33 4.49 -1.29
N ALA A 20 9.26 4.12 -0.01
CA ALA A 20 10.35 4.23 0.94
C ALA A 20 10.27 3.06 1.91
N SER A 21 11.39 2.39 2.14
CA SER A 21 11.53 1.30 3.10
C SER A 21 12.54 1.62 4.19
N MET A 22 12.43 0.91 5.30
CA MET A 22 13.45 0.87 6.35
C MET A 22 13.55 -0.56 6.87
N ASP A 23 14.72 -0.89 7.37
CA ASP A 23 14.87 -2.06 8.22
C ASP A 23 14.21 -1.81 9.58
N VAL A 24 13.36 -2.76 9.95
CA VAL A 24 12.59 -2.73 11.19
C VAL A 24 13.12 -3.80 12.14
N ASN A 25 13.50 -3.40 13.35
CA ASN A 25 13.94 -4.33 14.39
C ASN A 25 12.81 -4.68 15.37
N ALA A 26 13.05 -5.67 16.23
CA ALA A 26 12.06 -6.15 17.21
C ALA A 26 11.60 -5.05 18.19
N GLU A 27 12.50 -4.12 18.55
CA GLU A 27 12.15 -2.97 19.42
C GLU A 27 11.15 -2.03 18.73
N PHE A 28 11.34 -1.75 17.45
CA PHE A 28 10.43 -0.93 16.65
C PHE A 28 9.05 -1.60 16.54
N VAL A 29 8.99 -2.90 16.24
CA VAL A 29 7.72 -3.65 16.24
C VAL A 29 7.05 -3.57 17.61
N THR A 30 7.81 -3.71 18.69
CA THR A 30 7.28 -3.62 20.06
C THR A 30 6.69 -2.24 20.36
N LYS A 31 7.33 -1.16 19.90
CA LYS A 31 6.78 0.20 19.99
C LYS A 31 5.51 0.34 19.15
N LEU A 32 5.49 -0.24 17.96
CA LEU A 32 4.36 -0.17 17.03
C LEU A 32 3.12 -0.89 17.58
N LYS A 33 3.30 -2.07 18.19
CA LYS A 33 2.24 -2.82 18.89
C LYS A 33 1.57 -2.03 20.02
N LYS A 34 2.29 -1.11 20.66
CA LYS A 34 1.78 -0.26 21.73
C LYS A 34 1.26 1.09 21.22
N SER A 35 1.43 1.37 19.94
CA SER A 35 1.02 2.64 19.34
C SER A 35 -0.48 2.67 19.08
N GLN A 36 -1.11 3.80 19.39
CA GLN A 36 -2.51 4.04 19.06
C GLN A 36 -2.66 4.66 17.67
N THR A 37 -1.68 5.45 17.23
CA THR A 37 -1.72 6.18 15.96
C THR A 37 -0.30 6.36 15.44
N ILE A 38 -0.11 6.12 14.16
CA ILE A 38 1.13 6.40 13.43
C ILE A 38 0.89 7.65 12.59
N THR A 39 1.77 8.64 12.71
CA THR A 39 1.73 9.82 11.83
C THR A 39 2.82 9.70 10.78
N ILE A 40 2.42 9.54 9.52
CA ILE A 40 3.33 9.61 8.37
C ILE A 40 3.35 11.05 7.87
N GLN A 41 4.54 11.63 7.79
CA GLN A 41 4.73 12.97 7.26
C GLN A 41 5.44 12.87 5.91
N ALA A 42 4.82 13.42 4.88
CA ALA A 42 5.39 13.49 3.54
C ALA A 42 5.51 14.95 3.10
N LEU A 43 6.56 15.27 2.35
CA LEU A 43 6.71 16.58 1.72
C LEU A 43 6.21 16.49 0.29
N GLN A 44 5.22 17.30 -0.07
CA GLN A 44 4.81 17.45 -1.46
C GLN A 44 5.84 18.30 -2.22
N MET A 45 5.92 18.18 -3.55
CA MET A 45 6.90 18.90 -4.38
C MET A 45 6.89 20.43 -4.22
N GLY A 46 5.76 21.02 -3.78
CA GLY A 46 5.66 22.45 -3.47
C GLY A 46 6.13 22.85 -2.06
N GLY A 47 6.79 21.96 -1.31
CA GLY A 47 7.32 22.23 0.04
C GLY A 47 6.31 22.12 1.18
N ARG A 48 5.04 21.78 0.89
CA ARG A 48 4.01 21.59 1.92
C ARG A 48 4.13 20.21 2.57
N THR A 49 4.14 20.19 3.91
CA THR A 49 4.07 18.96 4.70
C THR A 49 2.63 18.44 4.74
N LEU A 50 2.45 17.18 4.35
CA LEU A 50 1.22 16.42 4.48
C LEU A 50 1.36 15.43 5.65
N ASN A 51 0.40 15.45 6.57
CA ASN A 51 0.37 14.56 7.72
C ASN A 51 -0.76 13.55 7.56
N PHE A 52 -0.42 12.27 7.44
CA PHE A 52 -1.37 11.16 7.38
C PHE A 52 -1.38 10.44 8.72
N GLN A 53 -2.55 10.33 9.34
CA GLN A 53 -2.71 9.62 10.60
C GLN A 53 -3.33 8.25 10.33
N LEU A 54 -2.60 7.20 10.69
CA LEU A 54 -3.02 5.82 10.55
C LEU A 54 -3.35 5.24 11.94
N PRO A 55 -4.53 4.65 12.12
CA PRO A 55 -4.85 3.96 13.36
C PRO A 55 -3.94 2.72 13.50
N ALA A 56 -3.35 2.55 14.68
CA ALA A 56 -2.44 1.44 14.98
C ALA A 56 -2.95 0.54 16.12
N LYS A 57 -4.11 0.86 16.70
CA LYS A 57 -4.72 0.16 17.84
C LYS A 57 -4.81 -1.37 17.68
N ASP A 58 -5.09 -1.84 16.46
CA ASP A 58 -5.23 -3.27 16.17
C ASP A 58 -3.99 -3.89 15.51
N PHE A 59 -2.88 -3.14 15.39
CA PHE A 59 -1.65 -3.64 14.81
C PHE A 59 -1.11 -4.86 15.57
N ALA A 60 -1.13 -4.83 16.90
CA ALA A 60 -0.66 -5.97 17.70
C ALA A 60 -1.45 -7.25 17.42
N LYS A 61 -2.78 -7.14 17.31
CA LYS A 61 -3.64 -8.28 16.97
C LYS A 61 -3.38 -8.78 15.56
N ALA A 62 -3.16 -7.89 14.60
CA ALA A 62 -2.86 -8.27 13.23
C ALA A 62 -1.48 -8.93 13.10
N TYR A 63 -0.49 -8.48 13.88
CA TYR A 63 0.88 -9.00 13.85
C TYR A 63 1.02 -10.32 14.60
N ASP A 64 0.42 -10.45 15.80
CA ASP A 64 0.49 -11.66 16.64
C ASP A 64 -0.66 -12.64 16.39
N GLY A 65 -1.61 -12.26 15.53
CA GLY A 65 -2.79 -13.06 15.22
C GLY A 65 -2.45 -14.36 14.49
N PRO A 66 -3.40 -15.32 14.45
CA PRO A 66 -3.23 -16.52 13.65
C PRO A 66 -3.01 -16.13 12.19
N ALA A 67 -2.22 -16.94 11.47
CA ALA A 67 -2.07 -16.78 10.03
C ALA A 67 -3.45 -16.78 9.37
N SER A 68 -3.66 -15.88 8.42
CA SER A 68 -4.91 -15.85 7.65
C SER A 68 -5.15 -17.20 6.98
N ASP A 69 -6.39 -17.68 7.00
CA ASP A 69 -6.73 -18.97 6.38
C ASP A 69 -6.47 -18.90 4.86
N PRO A 70 -5.62 -19.78 4.29
CA PRO A 70 -5.25 -19.72 2.89
C PRO A 70 -6.45 -19.83 1.93
N ASN A 71 -7.47 -20.61 2.29
CA ASN A 71 -8.65 -20.82 1.44
C ASN A 71 -9.56 -19.58 1.49
N VAL A 72 -9.73 -18.97 2.66
CA VAL A 72 -10.49 -17.73 2.80
C VAL A 72 -9.82 -16.60 2.03
N VAL A 73 -8.50 -16.45 2.16
CA VAL A 73 -7.75 -15.43 1.42
C VAL A 73 -7.85 -15.69 -0.08
N ALA A 74 -7.73 -16.94 -0.55
CA ALA A 74 -7.87 -17.26 -1.97
C ALA A 74 -9.27 -16.91 -2.52
N ALA A 75 -10.32 -17.27 -1.78
CA ALA A 75 -11.70 -16.96 -2.16
C ALA A 75 -11.96 -15.44 -2.18
N GLU A 76 -11.46 -14.70 -1.18
CA GLU A 76 -11.60 -13.25 -1.12
C GLU A 76 -10.84 -12.55 -2.26
N ARG A 77 -9.65 -13.06 -2.61
CA ARG A 77 -8.86 -12.57 -3.76
C ARG A 77 -9.55 -12.85 -5.10
N GLN A 78 -10.17 -14.01 -5.26
CA GLN A 78 -10.98 -14.32 -6.45
C GLN A 78 -12.17 -13.37 -6.57
N LYS A 79 -12.94 -13.21 -5.48
CA LYS A 79 -14.09 -12.29 -5.48
C LYS A 79 -13.68 -10.86 -5.80
N LEU A 80 -12.58 -10.38 -5.21
CA LEU A 80 -12.06 -9.05 -5.50
C LEU A 80 -11.61 -8.92 -6.95
N ALA A 81 -10.99 -9.95 -7.53
CA ALA A 81 -10.61 -9.96 -8.95
C ALA A 81 -11.83 -9.87 -9.88
N GLU A 82 -12.91 -10.60 -9.58
CA GLU A 82 -14.15 -10.54 -10.34
C GLU A 82 -14.82 -9.15 -10.24
N GLU A 83 -14.86 -8.56 -9.05
CA GLU A 83 -15.40 -7.19 -8.88
C GLU A 83 -14.56 -6.17 -9.64
N LEU A 84 -13.23 -6.27 -9.58
CA LEU A 84 -12.32 -5.41 -10.35
C LEU A 84 -12.52 -5.56 -11.87
N GLN A 85 -12.75 -6.79 -12.37
CA GLN A 85 -13.04 -7.03 -13.78
C GLN A 85 -14.37 -6.40 -14.21
N LYS A 86 -15.43 -6.54 -13.42
CA LYS A 86 -16.72 -5.89 -13.70
C LYS A 86 -16.61 -4.37 -13.70
N LEU A 87 -15.88 -3.80 -12.73
CA LEU A 87 -15.63 -2.36 -12.66
C LEU A 87 -14.83 -1.87 -13.89
N ALA A 88 -13.85 -2.66 -14.35
CA ALA A 88 -13.08 -2.35 -15.55
C ALA A 88 -13.94 -2.37 -16.82
N GLN A 89 -14.81 -3.37 -16.98
CA GLN A 89 -15.75 -3.46 -18.12
C GLN A 89 -16.71 -2.28 -18.12
N LYS A 90 -17.34 -1.98 -16.99
CA LYS A 90 -18.25 -0.85 -16.84
C LYS A 90 -17.57 0.48 -17.19
N LYS A 91 -16.35 0.71 -16.71
CA LYS A 91 -15.57 1.91 -17.07
C LYS A 91 -15.23 1.96 -18.56
N LEU A 92 -15.04 0.82 -19.22
CA LEU A 92 -14.73 0.75 -20.64
C LEU A 92 -15.97 1.10 -21.48
N GLU A 93 -17.13 0.60 -21.07
CA GLU A 93 -18.44 0.94 -21.66
C GLU A 93 -18.76 2.43 -21.47
N GLU A 94 -18.51 2.98 -20.28
CA GLU A 94 -18.66 4.42 -19.98
C GLU A 94 -17.65 5.29 -20.73
N ARG A 95 -16.42 4.80 -20.98
CA ARG A 95 -15.40 5.48 -21.81
C ARG A 95 -15.56 5.23 -23.31
N GLY A 96 -16.55 4.45 -23.74
CA GLY A 96 -16.88 4.16 -25.14
C GLY A 96 -17.27 5.37 -26.00
N GLY A 97 -17.09 6.60 -25.49
CA GLY A 97 -17.31 7.86 -26.21
C GLY A 97 -16.14 8.86 -26.18
N GLN A 98 -14.94 8.51 -25.70
CA GLN A 98 -13.77 9.43 -25.79
C GLN A 98 -12.45 8.70 -26.12
N PRO A 99 -11.90 8.89 -27.33
CA PRO A 99 -10.63 8.28 -27.71
C PRO A 99 -9.46 9.02 -27.06
N GLY A 100 -8.53 8.25 -26.48
CA GLY A 100 -7.18 8.72 -26.17
C GLY A 100 -6.82 8.78 -24.69
N GLN A 101 -6.44 7.62 -24.12
CA GLN A 101 -5.11 7.51 -23.48
C GLN A 101 -4.83 6.02 -23.25
N ALA A 102 -3.91 5.47 -24.03
CA ALA A 102 -3.35 4.16 -23.78
C ALA A 102 -2.60 4.22 -22.44
N ALA A 103 -3.05 3.45 -21.46
CA ALA A 103 -2.24 3.13 -20.29
C ALA A 103 -1.09 2.21 -20.76
N PRO A 104 0.17 2.44 -20.35
CA PRO A 104 1.25 1.53 -20.69
C PRO A 104 0.99 0.18 -20.00
N ALA A 105 0.98 -0.89 -20.79
CA ALA A 105 0.91 -2.25 -20.31
C ALA A 105 2.17 -2.57 -19.50
N ALA A 106 2.03 -2.68 -18.18
CA ALA A 106 3.03 -3.33 -17.34
C ALA A 106 2.86 -4.85 -17.50
N ALA A 107 3.66 -5.46 -18.37
CA ALA A 107 3.81 -6.90 -18.44
C ALA A 107 4.46 -7.41 -17.13
N PRO A 108 3.93 -8.46 -16.49
CA PRO A 108 4.64 -9.15 -15.42
C PRO A 108 5.67 -10.09 -16.04
N ALA A 109 6.95 -9.94 -15.68
CA ALA A 109 7.96 -10.94 -15.95
C ALA A 109 8.68 -11.32 -14.66
N ALA A 110 8.39 -12.53 -14.18
CA ALA A 110 9.25 -13.36 -13.36
C ALA A 110 9.04 -14.82 -13.82
N PRO A 111 9.93 -15.78 -13.53
CA PRO A 111 11.41 -15.75 -13.50
C PRO A 111 11.99 -16.84 -14.43
N ALA A 112 13.28 -16.82 -14.75
CA ALA A 112 13.96 -18.00 -15.31
C ALA A 112 15.42 -18.03 -14.84
N GLY A 113 15.77 -19.07 -14.08
CA GLY A 113 17.10 -19.28 -13.54
C GLY A 113 18.11 -19.78 -14.56
N LYS A 114 19.39 -19.56 -14.23
CA LYS A 114 20.44 -20.57 -14.17
C LYS A 114 21.55 -20.06 -13.25
#